data_AF-A0A024S3Q6-F1
#
_entry.id   AF-A0A024S3Q6-F1
#
_cell.length_a   1.000
_cell.length_b   1.000
_cell.length_c   1.000
_cell.angle_alpha   90.00
_cell.angle_beta   90.00
_cell.angle_gamma   90.00
#
_symmetry.space_group_name_H-M   'P 1'
#
loop_
_entity.id
_entity.type
_entity.pdbx_description
1 polymer ?
#
loop_
_entity_poly.entity_id
_entity_poly.type
_entity_poly.pdbx_seq_one_letter_code
_entity_poly.pdbx_strand_id
1 'polypeptide(L)'
;MEWLGRAKIEFTHSPTPRTIKEKDGHETDLLKICESNTPPCHLNPLLFNGHVQTMWTATKPHGPLMYYKRKVFQAEHEAYEGSFAVDFVVEPHEGRDEGLPPRTVHYSDEEFASIGSDDAKPMLVVLHGLSGGSHEVYLRHTVAPLPEQGWEICVVNSRGCAGSKITSGILYNARATWDIRQTIRWLKRTFPNRPLFGIGFSLGANIITNYCGEEGLDCPLKAAIAVSNPFSLDIASKTMSNTLIGKELYLRVLGTAMKSLIERHKKELKQHTKLNLDAIANTTYLYEFDREIQCPTWGYPTESAYYRDASSTDAILAIKIPFLAISATDDPIAVKEAIPFEEFRQNPNTILLTTSLGGHLCWFEPGGTRWNTRPVCNFLNHMAYKVDLDSLVPTDYPPREKAFAASEYDPMRRKMYIVRN
;
A
#
# COMPACT_ATOMS: atom_id res chain seq x y z
N MET A 1 -21.76 -10.39 -19.75
CA MET A 1 -20.95 -10.01 -20.93
C MET A 1 -20.29 -8.69 -20.63
N GLU A 2 -18.97 -8.70 -20.46
CA GLU A 2 -18.16 -7.50 -20.27
C GLU A 2 -18.03 -6.84 -21.64
N TRP A 3 -18.95 -5.92 -21.93
CA TRP A 3 -19.05 -5.26 -23.23
C TRP A 3 -18.85 -3.76 -23.03
N LEU A 4 -18.03 -3.15 -23.88
CA LEU A 4 -17.79 -1.70 -23.92
C LEU A 4 -17.29 -1.10 -22.58
N GLY A 5 -16.30 -1.75 -21.95
CA GLY A 5 -15.63 -1.22 -20.75
C GLY A 5 -16.42 -1.37 -19.44
N ARG A 6 -17.59 -2.03 -19.45
CA ARG A 6 -18.35 -2.32 -18.22
C ARG A 6 -17.71 -3.48 -17.46
N ALA A 7 -17.02 -3.18 -16.37
CA ALA A 7 -16.41 -4.18 -15.51
C ALA A 7 -17.43 -4.73 -14.51
N LYS A 8 -17.40 -6.05 -14.27
CA LYS A 8 -18.17 -6.68 -13.20
C LYS A 8 -17.53 -6.33 -11.86
N ILE A 9 -18.33 -5.99 -10.86
CA ILE A 9 -17.88 -5.75 -9.48
C ILE A 9 -18.34 -6.94 -8.62
N GLU A 10 -17.46 -7.45 -7.77
CA GLU A 10 -17.78 -8.47 -6.77
C GLU A 10 -17.18 -8.09 -5.42
N PHE A 11 -17.83 -8.51 -4.33
CA PHE A 11 -17.36 -8.34 -2.97
C PHE A 11 -17.13 -9.72 -2.34
N THR A 12 -15.93 -9.97 -1.84
CA THR A 12 -15.59 -11.15 -1.03
C THR A 12 -15.39 -10.70 0.41
N HIS A 13 -16.09 -11.35 1.33
CA HIS A 13 -16.16 -10.95 2.73
C HIS A 13 -16.54 -12.15 3.62
N SER A 14 -16.36 -12.01 4.93
CA SER A 14 -16.87 -12.96 5.92
C SER A 14 -18.40 -13.07 5.86
N PRO A 15 -19.02 -14.24 6.11
CA PRO A 15 -20.48 -14.37 6.24
C PRO A 15 -21.10 -13.45 7.31
N THR A 16 -20.28 -12.94 8.24
CA THR A 16 -20.68 -11.99 9.28
C THR A 16 -19.77 -10.77 9.22
N PRO A 17 -19.94 -9.86 8.24
CA PRO A 17 -19.12 -8.64 8.18
C PRO A 17 -19.24 -7.83 9.47
N ARG A 18 -18.16 -7.12 9.83
CA ARG A 18 -18.10 -6.31 11.05
C ARG A 18 -19.25 -5.32 11.11
N THR A 19 -19.97 -5.32 12.22
CA THR A 19 -20.94 -4.27 12.57
C THR A 19 -20.22 -2.94 12.79
N ILE A 20 -20.79 -1.87 12.23
CA ILE A 20 -20.28 -0.51 12.31
C ILE A 20 -21.40 0.38 12.83
N LYS A 21 -21.12 1.13 13.90
CA LYS A 21 -22.03 2.11 14.47
C LYS A 21 -21.77 3.49 13.89
N GLU A 22 -22.82 4.16 13.43
CA GLU A 22 -22.76 5.53 12.94
C GLU A 22 -23.03 6.56 14.05
N LYS A 23 -22.62 7.80 13.83
CA LYS A 23 -22.74 8.90 14.81
C LYS A 23 -24.19 9.24 15.18
N ASP A 24 -25.14 8.92 14.32
CA ASP A 24 -26.58 9.10 14.55
C ASP A 24 -27.22 7.94 15.35
N GLY A 25 -26.42 6.93 15.71
CA GLY A 25 -26.85 5.74 16.43
C GLY A 25 -27.35 4.60 15.54
N HIS A 26 -27.38 4.78 14.21
CA HIS A 26 -27.68 3.70 13.28
C HIS A 26 -26.56 2.64 13.29
N GLU A 27 -26.94 1.37 13.20
CA GLU A 27 -26.00 0.26 13.02
C GLU A 27 -26.10 -0.28 11.58
N THR A 28 -24.95 -0.37 10.93
CA THR A 28 -24.76 -0.98 9.61
C THR A 28 -23.63 -2.01 9.69
N ASP A 29 -23.18 -2.53 8.56
CA ASP A 29 -22.03 -3.41 8.49
C ASP A 29 -21.03 -2.93 7.42
N LEU A 30 -19.78 -3.39 7.55
CA LEU A 30 -18.69 -2.96 6.68
C LEU A 30 -18.96 -3.27 5.20
N LEU A 31 -19.65 -4.38 4.90
CA LEU A 31 -20.01 -4.73 3.53
C LEU A 31 -20.97 -3.69 2.92
N LYS A 32 -22.06 -3.35 3.62
CA LYS A 32 -23.03 -2.34 3.15
C LYS A 32 -22.38 -0.98 2.95
N ILE A 33 -21.43 -0.59 3.81
CA ILE A 33 -20.64 0.63 3.61
C ILE A 33 -19.88 0.54 2.28
N CYS A 34 -19.17 -0.56 2.02
CA CYS A 34 -18.44 -0.74 0.76
C CYS A 34 -19.36 -0.76 -0.46
N GLU A 35 -20.48 -1.49 -0.42
CA GLU A 35 -21.44 -1.60 -1.53
C GLU A 35 -22.08 -0.23 -1.87
N SER A 36 -22.57 0.49 -0.86
CA SER A 36 -23.23 1.79 -1.04
C SER A 36 -22.28 2.89 -1.53
N ASN A 37 -20.97 2.76 -1.23
CA ASN A 37 -19.95 3.72 -1.61
C ASN A 37 -19.20 3.35 -2.90
N THR A 38 -19.55 2.23 -3.55
CA THR A 38 -18.91 1.77 -4.79
C THR A 38 -19.79 2.06 -6.01
N PRO A 39 -19.44 3.05 -6.86
CA PRO A 39 -20.18 3.32 -8.08
C PRO A 39 -19.93 2.24 -9.15
N PRO A 40 -20.84 2.09 -10.14
CA PRO A 40 -20.60 1.21 -11.29
C PRO A 40 -19.27 1.49 -11.99
N CYS A 41 -18.59 0.43 -12.42
CA CYS A 41 -17.26 0.52 -13.05
C CYS A 41 -17.37 0.52 -14.58
N HIS A 42 -17.26 1.72 -15.17
CA HIS A 42 -17.32 1.94 -16.62
C HIS A 42 -15.99 2.51 -17.11
N LEU A 43 -15.13 1.63 -17.61
CA LEU A 43 -13.79 1.95 -18.07
C LEU A 43 -13.77 2.32 -19.55
N ASN A 44 -12.65 2.89 -19.99
CA ASN A 44 -12.44 3.24 -21.40
C ASN A 44 -12.52 1.97 -22.28
N PRO A 45 -13.46 1.88 -23.24
CA PRO A 45 -13.62 0.70 -24.09
C PRO A 45 -12.40 0.35 -24.94
N LEU A 46 -11.52 1.33 -25.22
CA LEU A 46 -10.27 1.10 -25.95
C LEU A 46 -9.20 0.40 -25.11
N LEU A 47 -9.31 0.46 -23.78
CA LEU A 47 -8.44 -0.21 -22.83
C LEU A 47 -9.10 -1.52 -22.39
N PHE A 48 -9.33 -2.41 -23.36
CA PHE A 48 -10.24 -3.56 -23.26
C PHE A 48 -9.69 -4.78 -22.50
N ASN A 49 -8.45 -4.73 -21.99
CA ASN A 49 -7.89 -5.73 -21.11
C ASN A 49 -6.86 -5.11 -20.15
N GLY A 50 -6.47 -5.88 -19.14
CA GLY A 50 -5.56 -5.41 -18.09
C GLY A 50 -4.16 -5.07 -18.59
N HIS A 51 -3.70 -5.68 -19.68
CA HIS A 51 -2.42 -5.31 -20.29
C HIS A 51 -2.48 -3.91 -20.92
N VAL A 52 -3.51 -3.61 -21.72
CA VAL A 52 -3.66 -2.30 -22.35
C VAL A 52 -3.92 -1.21 -21.30
N GLN A 53 -4.74 -1.50 -20.28
CA GLN A 53 -4.88 -0.63 -19.09
C GLN A 53 -3.52 -0.30 -18.47
N THR A 54 -2.74 -1.35 -18.14
CA THR A 54 -1.43 -1.21 -17.47
C THR A 54 -0.42 -0.45 -18.33
N MET A 55 -0.33 -0.78 -19.62
CA MET A 55 0.57 -0.11 -20.55
C MET A 55 0.20 1.36 -20.77
N TRP A 56 -1.09 1.72 -20.71
CA TRP A 56 -1.52 3.12 -20.86
C TRP A 56 -0.92 4.02 -19.78
N THR A 57 -0.70 3.53 -18.55
CA THR A 57 -0.03 4.31 -17.50
C THR A 57 1.40 4.73 -17.89
N ALA A 58 2.11 3.93 -18.71
CA ALA A 58 3.45 4.26 -19.18
C ALA A 58 3.47 5.47 -20.13
N THR A 59 2.33 5.87 -20.69
CA THR A 59 2.20 7.08 -21.53
C THR A 59 2.25 8.39 -20.72
N LYS A 60 2.38 8.29 -19.38
CA LYS A 60 2.45 9.41 -18.43
C LYS A 60 1.31 10.42 -18.62
N PRO A 61 0.04 9.98 -18.57
CA PRO A 61 -1.08 10.91 -18.60
C PRO A 61 -0.93 11.94 -17.47
N HIS A 62 -1.32 13.18 -17.74
CA HIS A 62 -1.24 14.24 -16.74
C HIS A 62 -2.07 13.84 -15.49
N GLY A 63 -1.49 14.11 -14.32
CA GLY A 63 -2.14 13.86 -13.03
C GLY A 63 -2.45 15.19 -12.33
N PRO A 64 -3.42 15.19 -11.39
CA PRO A 64 -3.79 16.40 -10.66
C PRO A 64 -2.59 17.00 -9.94
N LEU A 65 -2.52 18.33 -9.90
CA LEU A 65 -1.43 19.03 -9.24
C LEU A 65 -1.56 18.86 -7.72
N MET A 66 -0.47 18.43 -7.10
CA MET A 66 -0.31 18.37 -5.65
C MET A 66 1.06 18.93 -5.30
N TYR A 67 1.12 19.64 -4.17
CA TYR A 67 2.30 20.30 -3.63
C TYR A 67 2.65 19.66 -2.30
N TYR A 68 3.94 19.56 -2.04
CA TYR A 68 4.47 18.80 -0.91
C TYR A 68 5.57 19.56 -0.19
N LYS A 69 5.57 19.43 1.14
CA LYS A 69 6.75 19.71 1.96
C LYS A 69 7.28 18.42 2.59
N ARG A 70 8.58 18.20 2.46
CA ARG A 70 9.28 16.99 2.91
C ARG A 70 9.91 17.20 4.27
N LYS A 71 9.67 16.25 5.18
CA LYS A 71 10.53 16.02 6.34
C LYS A 71 11.29 14.70 6.19
N VAL A 72 12.57 14.70 6.55
CA VAL A 72 13.39 13.49 6.66
C VAL A 72 13.45 13.09 8.12
N PHE A 73 13.10 11.84 8.42
CA PHE A 73 13.15 11.24 9.74
C PHE A 73 14.36 10.33 9.85
N GLN A 74 15.00 10.33 11.02
CA GLN A 74 15.96 9.29 11.38
C GLN A 74 15.21 8.08 11.92
N ALA A 75 15.55 6.90 11.43
CA ALA A 75 14.94 5.65 11.86
C ALA A 75 15.28 5.37 13.32
N GLU A 76 14.27 5.08 14.13
CA GLU A 76 14.41 4.83 15.57
C GLU A 76 14.71 3.35 15.90
N HIS A 77 14.66 2.46 14.91
CA HIS A 77 14.79 1.02 15.13
C HIS A 77 16.26 0.57 15.09
N GLU A 78 16.70 -0.16 16.12
CA GLU A 78 18.09 -0.62 16.29
C GLU A 78 18.63 -1.41 15.09
N ALA A 79 17.84 -2.33 14.52
CA ALA A 79 18.26 -3.14 13.37
C ALA A 79 17.97 -2.50 12.00
N TYR A 80 17.17 -1.43 11.93
CA TYR A 80 16.71 -0.83 10.66
C TYR A 80 17.10 0.65 10.60
N GLU A 81 18.38 0.93 10.89
CA GLU A 81 18.97 2.26 10.92
C GLU A 81 18.91 2.99 9.57
N GLY A 82 19.19 4.30 9.59
CA GLY A 82 19.19 5.17 8.43
C GLY A 82 18.07 6.20 8.52
N SER A 83 17.60 6.68 7.38
CA SER A 83 16.59 7.72 7.30
C SER A 83 15.56 7.43 6.22
N PHE A 84 14.35 7.92 6.44
CA PHE A 84 13.25 7.87 5.47
C PHE A 84 12.60 9.24 5.34
N ALA A 85 11.89 9.49 4.24
CA ALA A 85 11.28 10.78 3.95
C ALA A 85 9.76 10.68 4.00
N VAL A 86 9.11 11.71 4.53
CA VAL A 86 7.65 11.86 4.52
C VAL A 86 7.30 13.18 3.85
N ASP A 87 6.48 13.12 2.82
CA ASP A 87 5.98 14.28 2.08
C ASP A 87 4.57 14.60 2.58
N PHE A 88 4.38 15.78 3.14
CA PHE A 88 3.08 16.27 3.59
C PHE A 88 2.47 17.11 2.48
N VAL A 89 1.21 16.85 2.16
CA VAL A 89 0.45 17.69 1.22
C VAL A 89 0.28 19.08 1.85
N VAL A 90 0.55 20.12 1.07
CA VAL A 90 0.45 21.52 1.50
C VAL A 90 -0.25 22.35 0.43
N GLU A 91 -0.60 23.58 0.81
CA GLU A 91 -1.05 24.59 -0.14
C GLU A 91 -0.02 24.85 -1.26
N PRO A 92 -0.48 25.27 -2.46
CA PRO A 92 0.41 25.59 -3.56
C PRO A 92 1.52 26.57 -3.19
N HIS A 93 2.73 26.29 -3.68
CA HIS A 93 3.90 27.14 -3.48
C HIS A 93 4.78 27.19 -4.74
N GLU A 94 5.54 28.28 -4.87
CA GLU A 94 6.50 28.49 -5.98
C GLU A 94 7.90 27.91 -5.70
N GLY A 95 8.11 27.40 -4.47
CA GLY A 95 9.38 26.80 -4.08
C GLY A 95 9.80 25.62 -4.96
N ARG A 96 11.09 25.54 -5.28
CA ARG A 96 11.70 24.48 -6.09
C ARG A 96 12.99 23.97 -5.44
N ASP A 97 13.12 22.65 -5.40
CA ASP A 97 14.34 21.95 -4.99
C ASP A 97 14.76 21.02 -6.12
N GLU A 98 16.00 21.14 -6.59
CA GLU A 98 16.52 20.33 -7.72
C GLU A 98 16.74 18.86 -7.35
N GLY A 99 16.90 18.55 -6.06
CA GLY A 99 17.07 17.19 -5.55
C GLY A 99 15.76 16.44 -5.34
N LEU A 100 14.62 17.13 -5.41
CA LEU A 100 13.30 16.56 -5.11
C LEU A 100 12.39 16.47 -6.35
N PRO A 101 11.35 15.64 -6.29
CA PRO A 101 10.32 15.62 -7.32
C PRO A 101 9.65 16.99 -7.49
N PRO A 102 9.04 17.27 -8.66
CA PRO A 102 8.36 18.54 -8.91
C PRO A 102 7.34 18.89 -7.82
N ARG A 103 7.26 20.19 -7.47
CA ARG A 103 6.37 20.74 -6.42
C ARG A 103 6.62 20.14 -5.03
N THR A 104 7.87 19.78 -4.76
CA THR A 104 8.30 19.31 -3.43
C THR A 104 9.46 20.19 -2.98
N VAL A 105 9.38 20.70 -1.75
CA VAL A 105 10.49 21.36 -1.06
C VAL A 105 10.65 20.77 0.34
N HIS A 106 11.77 21.04 1.01
CA HIS A 106 11.92 20.66 2.41
C HIS A 106 11.14 21.62 3.32
N TYR A 107 10.62 21.09 4.43
CA TYR A 107 10.25 21.94 5.57
C TYR A 107 11.51 22.57 6.17
N SER A 108 11.41 23.85 6.59
CA SER A 108 12.34 24.36 7.59
C SER A 108 12.08 23.72 8.95
N ASP A 109 13.06 23.75 9.86
CA ASP A 109 12.86 23.19 11.20
C ASP A 109 11.80 23.97 11.99
N GLU A 110 11.73 25.30 11.82
CA GLU A 110 10.69 26.14 12.42
C GLU A 110 9.30 25.80 11.86
N GLU A 111 9.18 25.70 10.53
CA GLU A 111 7.91 25.36 9.89
C GLU A 111 7.40 24.00 10.38
N PHE A 112 8.28 22.99 10.43
CA PHE A 112 7.92 21.65 10.89
C PHE A 112 7.57 21.62 12.39
N ALA A 113 8.28 22.38 13.22
CA ALA A 113 7.93 22.51 14.64
C ALA A 113 6.54 23.14 14.83
N SER A 114 6.10 23.97 13.89
CA SER A 114 4.78 24.61 13.87
C SER A 114 3.72 23.89 13.04
N ILE A 115 3.93 22.62 12.63
CA ILE A 115 3.02 21.86 11.75
C ILE A 115 1.62 21.60 12.34
N GLY A 116 1.36 22.06 13.58
CA GLY A 116 0.09 21.95 14.29
C GLY A 116 -1.09 22.52 13.49
N SER A 117 -1.85 21.63 12.83
CA SER A 117 -3.18 21.88 12.27
C SER A 117 -4.24 21.50 13.31
N ASP A 118 -5.50 21.87 13.04
CA ASP A 118 -6.68 21.45 13.82
C ASP A 118 -6.63 19.93 14.08
N ASP A 119 -6.47 19.56 15.36
CA ASP A 119 -6.17 18.18 15.77
C ASP A 119 -7.34 17.21 15.48
N ALA A 120 -8.51 17.71 15.07
CA ALA A 120 -9.67 16.87 14.75
C ALA A 120 -9.76 16.40 13.28
N LYS A 121 -9.03 17.02 12.33
CA LYS A 121 -9.13 16.64 10.90
C LYS A 121 -8.59 15.24 10.66
N PRO A 122 -9.27 14.38 9.87
CA PRO A 122 -8.73 13.06 9.53
C PRO A 122 -7.47 13.18 8.68
N MET A 123 -6.52 12.29 8.93
CA MET A 123 -5.30 12.21 8.13
C MET A 123 -5.12 10.86 7.46
N LEU A 124 -4.75 10.90 6.18
CA LEU A 124 -4.43 9.74 5.36
C LEU A 124 -2.90 9.57 5.23
N VAL A 125 -2.40 8.44 5.72
CA VAL A 125 -1.00 8.00 5.53
C VAL A 125 -0.92 7.11 4.29
N VAL A 126 -0.14 7.53 3.30
CA VAL A 126 -0.09 6.93 1.97
C VAL A 126 1.23 6.22 1.73
N LEU A 127 1.19 4.99 1.23
CA LEU A 127 2.33 4.22 0.75
C LEU A 127 2.30 4.03 -0.77
N HIS A 128 3.37 4.45 -1.44
CA HIS A 128 3.53 4.30 -2.88
C HIS A 128 3.98 2.88 -3.28
N GLY A 129 3.88 2.56 -4.58
CA GLY A 129 4.34 1.30 -5.17
C GLY A 129 5.85 1.22 -5.44
N LEU A 130 6.27 0.21 -6.20
CA LEU A 130 7.69 -0.04 -6.47
C LEU A 130 8.39 1.15 -7.14
N SER A 131 9.48 1.63 -6.54
CA SER A 131 10.42 2.66 -6.99
C SER A 131 9.86 4.07 -7.19
N GLY A 132 8.64 4.32 -6.71
CA GLY A 132 7.90 5.57 -6.93
C GLY A 132 8.09 6.64 -5.86
N GLY A 133 6.98 7.27 -5.45
CA GLY A 133 6.95 8.33 -4.44
C GLY A 133 5.64 9.11 -4.43
N SER A 134 5.60 10.21 -3.68
CA SER A 134 4.49 11.19 -3.65
C SER A 134 4.11 11.78 -5.02
N HIS A 135 5.03 11.80 -5.97
CA HIS A 135 4.85 12.35 -7.32
C HIS A 135 4.07 11.42 -8.27
N GLU A 136 3.85 10.16 -7.88
CA GLU A 136 3.21 9.15 -8.70
C GLU A 136 1.80 9.55 -9.13
N VAL A 137 1.51 9.34 -10.41
CA VAL A 137 0.26 9.81 -11.04
C VAL A 137 -0.95 9.05 -10.51
N TYR A 138 -0.86 7.72 -10.35
CA TYR A 138 -1.96 6.91 -9.81
C TYR A 138 -2.33 7.35 -8.40
N LEU A 139 -1.31 7.62 -7.57
CA LEU A 139 -1.45 8.04 -6.18
C LEU A 139 -2.15 9.39 -6.13
N ARG A 140 -1.65 10.38 -6.88
CA ARG A 140 -2.24 11.72 -6.93
C ARG A 140 -3.68 11.70 -7.44
N HIS A 141 -4.00 10.92 -8.47
CA HIS A 141 -5.39 10.77 -8.95
C HIS A 141 -6.34 10.24 -7.88
N THR A 142 -5.87 9.34 -7.02
CA THR A 142 -6.70 8.76 -5.95
C THR A 142 -6.89 9.71 -4.78
N VAL A 143 -5.86 10.46 -4.37
CA VAL A 143 -5.92 11.24 -3.13
C VAL A 143 -6.16 12.74 -3.30
N ALA A 144 -6.01 13.29 -4.52
CA ALA A 144 -6.19 14.72 -4.79
C ALA A 144 -7.57 15.30 -4.40
N PRO A 145 -8.70 14.56 -4.42
CA PRO A 145 -9.99 15.10 -3.99
C PRO A 145 -10.11 15.31 -2.46
N LEU A 146 -9.28 14.64 -1.66
CA LEU A 146 -9.46 14.56 -0.21
C LEU A 146 -9.12 15.86 0.55
N PRO A 147 -8.09 16.67 0.18
CA PRO A 147 -7.80 17.93 0.87
C PRO A 147 -8.99 18.90 0.87
N GLU A 148 -9.68 19.04 -0.27
CA GLU A 148 -10.89 19.86 -0.40
C GLU A 148 -12.07 19.30 0.43
N GLN A 149 -12.01 18.02 0.80
CA GLN A 149 -13.00 17.33 1.63
C GLN A 149 -12.62 17.37 3.13
N GLY A 150 -11.57 18.12 3.50
CA GLY A 150 -11.17 18.33 4.90
C GLY A 150 -10.13 17.32 5.43
N TRP A 151 -9.45 16.61 4.54
CA TRP A 151 -8.39 15.67 4.91
C TRP A 151 -7.01 16.29 4.88
N GLU A 152 -6.16 15.78 5.77
CA GLU A 152 -4.73 16.03 5.78
C GLU A 152 -4.03 14.77 5.24
N ILE A 153 -2.91 14.90 4.53
CA ILE A 153 -2.31 13.77 3.83
C ILE A 153 -0.80 13.80 3.96
N CYS A 154 -0.21 12.65 4.25
CA CYS A 154 1.23 12.46 4.16
C CYS A 154 1.57 11.18 3.39
N VAL A 155 2.62 11.23 2.58
CA VAL A 155 3.15 10.10 1.83
C VAL A 155 4.48 9.68 2.43
N VAL A 156 4.57 8.45 2.91
CA VAL A 156 5.85 7.87 3.34
C VAL A 156 6.59 7.42 2.10
N ASN A 157 7.70 8.09 1.79
CA ASN A 157 8.57 7.71 0.69
C ASN A 157 9.55 6.65 1.19
N SER A 158 9.53 5.51 0.52
CA SER A 158 10.49 4.44 0.74
C SER A 158 11.93 4.91 0.60
N ARG A 159 12.84 4.29 1.36
CA ARG A 159 14.26 4.64 1.39
C ARG A 159 14.89 4.59 -0.01
N GLY A 160 15.50 5.69 -0.43
CA GLY A 160 16.11 5.85 -1.76
C GLY A 160 15.15 6.35 -2.85
N CYS A 161 13.84 6.34 -2.59
CA CYS A 161 12.82 6.73 -3.55
C CYS A 161 12.54 8.23 -3.50
N ALA A 162 11.86 8.75 -4.52
CA ALA A 162 11.43 10.15 -4.59
C ALA A 162 12.54 11.19 -4.32
N GLY A 163 13.78 10.94 -4.75
CA GLY A 163 14.92 11.85 -4.52
C GLY A 163 15.53 11.79 -3.11
N SER A 164 15.00 10.94 -2.22
CA SER A 164 15.64 10.69 -0.91
C SER A 164 16.91 9.86 -1.10
N LYS A 165 17.95 10.17 -0.31
CA LYS A 165 19.18 9.36 -0.26
C LYS A 165 19.01 8.20 0.71
N ILE A 166 19.64 7.08 0.42
CA ILE A 166 19.84 6.04 1.44
C ILE A 166 20.98 6.48 2.36
N THR A 167 20.86 6.18 3.65
CA THR A 167 21.84 6.56 4.69
C THR A 167 22.31 5.35 5.51
N SER A 168 21.92 4.16 5.08
CA SER A 168 22.32 2.88 5.66
C SER A 168 22.38 1.80 4.58
N GLY A 169 22.77 0.59 4.96
CA GLY A 169 22.87 -0.55 4.04
C GLY A 169 21.52 -1.18 3.68
N ILE A 170 20.43 -0.62 4.20
CA ILE A 170 19.09 -1.16 4.10
C ILE A 170 18.26 -0.26 3.17
N LEU A 171 17.93 -0.80 1.99
CA LEU A 171 16.88 -0.27 1.13
C LEU A 171 15.49 -0.61 1.72
N TYR A 172 14.43 -0.34 0.98
CA TYR A 172 13.09 -0.86 1.28
C TYR A 172 12.79 -2.12 0.47
N ASN A 173 11.83 -2.90 0.97
CA ASN A 173 11.29 -4.08 0.29
C ASN A 173 9.81 -4.27 0.69
N ALA A 174 9.17 -5.35 0.23
CA ALA A 174 7.75 -5.60 0.49
C ALA A 174 7.41 -5.87 1.98
N ARG A 175 8.42 -6.12 2.83
CA ARG A 175 8.33 -6.40 4.26
C ARG A 175 8.57 -5.16 5.13
N ALA A 176 8.92 -4.02 4.53
CA ALA A 176 9.39 -2.81 5.21
C ALA A 176 8.29 -2.04 5.98
N THR A 177 7.80 -2.59 7.09
CA THR A 177 6.73 -1.99 7.92
C THR A 177 7.24 -0.97 8.96
N TRP A 178 8.55 -0.88 9.18
CA TRP A 178 9.13 -0.03 10.24
C TRP A 178 8.97 1.46 10.01
N ASP A 179 9.17 1.94 8.77
CA ASP A 179 9.10 3.38 8.47
C ASP A 179 7.65 3.91 8.62
N ILE A 180 6.65 3.13 8.18
CA ILE A 180 5.23 3.49 8.41
C ILE A 180 4.86 3.40 9.89
N ARG A 181 5.33 2.37 10.61
CA ARG A 181 5.12 2.24 12.05
C ARG A 181 5.67 3.45 12.81
N GLN A 182 6.89 3.88 12.49
CA GLN A 182 7.47 5.07 13.11
C GLN A 182 6.71 6.34 12.72
N THR A 183 6.33 6.50 11.45
CA THR A 183 5.53 7.64 10.98
C THR A 183 4.23 7.75 11.77
N ILE A 184 3.49 6.65 11.91
CA ILE A 184 2.21 6.63 12.63
C ILE A 184 2.40 6.91 14.12
N ARG A 185 3.45 6.36 14.75
CA ARG A 185 3.79 6.67 16.15
C ARG A 185 4.10 8.15 16.34
N TRP A 186 4.87 8.74 15.42
CA TRP A 186 5.14 10.17 15.43
C TRP A 186 3.84 10.97 15.26
N LEU A 187 2.99 10.62 14.29
CA LEU A 187 1.71 11.28 14.07
C LEU A 187 0.80 11.24 15.29
N LYS A 188 0.70 10.10 15.99
CA LYS A 188 -0.09 9.97 17.22
C LYS A 188 0.45 10.82 18.38
N ARG A 189 1.76 11.06 18.44
CA ARG A 189 2.38 11.93 19.45
C ARG A 189 2.18 13.40 19.11
N THR A 190 2.31 13.77 17.83
CA THR A 190 2.20 15.14 17.34
C THR A 190 0.75 15.62 17.25
N PHE A 191 -0.17 14.73 16.88
CA PHE A 191 -1.60 15.00 16.70
C PHE A 191 -2.44 13.95 17.47
N PRO A 192 -2.59 14.08 18.80
CA PRO A 192 -3.21 13.05 19.63
C PRO A 192 -4.67 12.74 19.28
N ASN A 193 -5.47 13.76 18.94
CA ASN A 193 -6.90 13.60 18.66
C ASN A 193 -7.20 13.27 17.19
N ARG A 194 -6.20 13.37 16.32
CA ARG A 194 -6.34 13.15 14.89
C ARG A 194 -6.64 11.68 14.54
N PRO A 195 -7.76 11.40 13.86
CA PRO A 195 -8.03 10.06 13.38
C PRO A 195 -7.13 9.76 12.17
N LEU A 196 -6.41 8.63 12.24
CA LEU A 196 -5.45 8.22 11.23
C LEU A 196 -6.02 7.10 10.36
N PHE A 197 -5.80 7.20 9.05
CA PHE A 197 -6.20 6.24 8.04
C PHE A 197 -5.00 5.84 7.19
N GLY A 198 -5.04 4.63 6.65
CA GLY A 198 -3.97 4.10 5.81
C GLY A 198 -4.42 3.86 4.37
N ILE A 199 -3.56 4.12 3.40
CA ILE A 199 -3.71 3.56 2.06
C ILE A 199 -2.37 3.15 1.47
N GLY A 200 -2.33 2.02 0.78
CA GLY A 200 -1.18 1.56 0.03
C GLY A 200 -1.54 1.18 -1.40
N PHE A 201 -0.60 1.39 -2.32
CA PHE A 201 -0.72 1.02 -3.73
C PHE A 201 0.36 0.01 -4.12
N SER A 202 -0.01 -1.08 -4.80
CA SER A 202 0.93 -2.11 -5.27
C SER A 202 1.83 -2.61 -4.12
N LEU A 203 3.16 -2.46 -4.21
CA LEU A 203 4.06 -2.83 -3.11
C LEU A 203 3.72 -2.13 -1.78
N GLY A 204 3.31 -0.86 -1.81
CA GLY A 204 2.83 -0.13 -0.63
C GLY A 204 1.54 -0.72 -0.06
N ALA A 205 0.69 -1.30 -0.90
CA ALA A 205 -0.50 -2.03 -0.46
C ALA A 205 -0.11 -3.30 0.31
N ASN A 206 0.92 -4.01 -0.16
CA ASN A 206 1.45 -5.18 0.56
C ASN A 206 2.05 -4.79 1.91
N ILE A 207 2.83 -3.70 1.96
CA ILE A 207 3.43 -3.19 3.19
C ILE A 207 2.35 -2.78 4.20
N ILE A 208 1.33 -2.02 3.80
CA ILE A 208 0.29 -1.57 4.74
C ILE A 208 -0.59 -2.72 5.21
N THR A 209 -0.81 -3.74 4.38
CA THR A 209 -1.52 -4.96 4.77
C THR A 209 -0.75 -5.72 5.84
N ASN A 210 0.57 -5.93 5.64
CA ASN A 210 1.43 -6.55 6.65
C ASN A 210 1.50 -5.71 7.93
N TYR A 211 1.62 -4.38 7.83
CA TYR A 211 1.59 -3.49 8.99
C TYR A 211 0.29 -3.67 9.79
N CYS A 212 -0.88 -3.64 9.14
CA CYS A 212 -2.15 -3.80 9.84
C CYS A 212 -2.31 -5.19 10.48
N GLY A 213 -1.78 -6.24 9.84
CA GLY A 213 -1.73 -7.58 10.41
C GLY A 213 -0.79 -7.70 11.61
N GLU A 214 0.38 -7.05 11.55
CA GLU A 214 1.37 -7.03 12.64
C GLU A 214 0.89 -6.28 13.87
N GLU A 215 0.29 -5.10 13.69
CA GLU A 215 -0.23 -4.34 14.83
C GLU A 215 -1.48 -5.00 15.41
N GLY A 216 -2.28 -5.71 14.59
CA GLY A 216 -3.44 -6.46 15.06
C GLY A 216 -4.37 -5.62 15.93
N LEU A 217 -4.52 -6.00 17.21
CA LEU A 217 -5.35 -5.28 18.19
C LEU A 217 -4.79 -3.91 18.60
N ASP A 218 -3.49 -3.70 18.44
CA ASP A 218 -2.81 -2.44 18.77
C ASP A 218 -2.76 -1.47 17.59
N CYS A 219 -3.41 -1.82 16.45
CA CYS A 219 -3.38 -1.00 15.25
C CYS A 219 -4.03 0.37 15.50
N PRO A 220 -3.28 1.49 15.38
CA PRO A 220 -3.78 2.82 15.69
C PRO A 220 -4.60 3.45 14.55
N LEU A 221 -4.67 2.80 13.39
CA LEU A 221 -5.44 3.28 12.25
C LEU A 221 -6.93 2.97 12.42
N LYS A 222 -7.80 3.90 12.04
CA LYS A 222 -9.26 3.74 12.09
C LYS A 222 -9.81 2.91 10.93
N ALA A 223 -9.18 3.00 9.77
CA ALA A 223 -9.37 2.08 8.65
C ALA A 223 -8.14 2.12 7.72
N ALA A 224 -7.98 1.10 6.88
CA ALA A 224 -6.95 1.06 5.85
C ALA A 224 -7.45 0.53 4.50
N ILE A 225 -6.76 0.91 3.43
CA ILE A 225 -7.09 0.52 2.06
C ILE A 225 -5.85 -0.05 1.35
N ALA A 226 -6.03 -1.14 0.61
CA ALA A 226 -5.01 -1.73 -0.25
C ALA A 226 -5.48 -1.74 -1.70
N VAL A 227 -4.73 -1.10 -2.61
CA VAL A 227 -5.09 -1.00 -4.03
C VAL A 227 -4.08 -1.77 -4.90
N SER A 228 -4.56 -2.71 -5.71
CA SER A 228 -3.75 -3.63 -6.53
C SER A 228 -2.64 -4.33 -5.74
N ASN A 229 -2.97 -4.88 -4.55
CA ASN A 229 -2.00 -5.54 -3.70
C ASN A 229 -1.52 -6.89 -4.28
N PRO A 230 -0.22 -7.09 -4.52
CA PRO A 230 0.34 -8.42 -4.83
C PRO A 230 0.44 -9.27 -3.56
N PHE A 231 -0.71 -9.70 -3.01
CA PHE A 231 -0.80 -10.41 -1.72
C PHE A 231 0.16 -11.59 -1.58
N SER A 232 0.28 -12.43 -2.61
CA SER A 232 1.32 -13.45 -2.69
C SER A 232 2.37 -13.05 -3.74
N LEU A 233 3.54 -12.64 -3.24
CA LEU A 233 4.66 -12.20 -4.07
C LEU A 233 5.25 -13.37 -4.88
N ASP A 234 5.25 -14.58 -4.31
CA ASP A 234 5.79 -15.75 -4.98
C ASP A 234 4.86 -16.24 -6.11
N ILE A 235 3.54 -16.21 -5.91
CA ILE A 235 2.58 -16.51 -6.99
C ILE A 235 2.67 -15.43 -8.06
N ALA A 236 2.64 -14.14 -7.70
CA ALA A 236 2.75 -13.05 -8.67
C ALA A 236 4.03 -13.14 -9.52
N SER A 237 5.19 -13.36 -8.87
CA SER A 237 6.48 -13.50 -9.55
C SER A 237 6.52 -14.71 -10.49
N LYS A 238 6.01 -15.87 -10.05
CA LYS A 238 5.96 -17.10 -10.88
C LYS A 238 5.00 -16.95 -12.05
N THR A 239 3.80 -16.42 -11.83
CA THR A 239 2.79 -16.22 -12.88
C THR A 239 3.30 -15.26 -13.96
N MET A 240 3.92 -14.15 -13.57
CA MET A 240 4.58 -13.27 -14.52
C MET A 240 5.71 -13.99 -15.28
N SER A 241 6.55 -14.77 -14.58
CA SER A 241 7.67 -15.51 -15.20
C SER A 241 7.23 -16.57 -16.21
N ASN A 242 6.03 -17.12 -16.03
CA ASN A 242 5.48 -18.19 -16.89
C ASN A 242 4.88 -17.69 -18.21
N THR A 243 4.80 -16.37 -18.43
CA THR A 243 4.28 -15.80 -19.68
C THR A 243 5.34 -14.92 -20.34
N LEU A 244 5.37 -14.90 -21.68
CA LEU A 244 6.35 -14.07 -22.41
C LEU A 244 6.17 -12.58 -22.10
N ILE A 245 4.93 -12.10 -22.09
CA ILE A 245 4.61 -10.71 -21.74
C ILE A 245 4.97 -10.45 -20.27
N GLY A 246 4.60 -11.32 -19.34
CA GLY A 246 4.93 -11.15 -17.92
C GLY A 246 6.43 -11.07 -17.66
N LYS A 247 7.21 -11.94 -18.29
CA LYS A 247 8.66 -12.01 -18.13
C LYS A 247 9.39 -10.87 -18.84
N GLU A 248 9.15 -10.69 -20.12
CA GLU A 248 9.94 -9.79 -20.96
C GLU A 248 9.48 -8.33 -20.89
N LEU A 249 8.22 -8.08 -20.52
CA LEU A 249 7.71 -6.73 -20.26
C LEU A 249 7.74 -6.42 -18.76
N TYR A 250 6.88 -7.04 -17.95
CA TYR A 250 6.68 -6.56 -16.56
C TYR A 250 7.88 -6.83 -15.65
N LEU A 251 8.35 -8.08 -15.54
CA LEU A 251 9.49 -8.40 -14.66
C LEU A 251 10.77 -7.67 -15.06
N ARG A 252 10.99 -7.46 -16.36
CA ARG A 252 12.12 -6.68 -16.87
C ARG A 252 11.96 -5.18 -16.57
N VAL A 253 10.78 -4.59 -16.78
CA VAL A 253 10.54 -3.17 -16.46
C VAL A 253 10.71 -2.92 -14.97
N LEU A 254 10.14 -3.77 -14.11
CA LEU A 254 10.29 -3.66 -12.66
C LEU A 254 11.76 -3.84 -12.22
N GLY A 255 12.46 -4.85 -12.77
CA GLY A 255 13.90 -5.05 -12.52
C GLY A 255 14.75 -3.86 -12.96
N THR A 256 14.47 -3.30 -14.13
CA THR A 256 15.17 -2.11 -14.66
C THR A 256 14.93 -0.89 -13.78
N ALA A 257 13.70 -0.68 -13.31
CA ALA A 257 13.37 0.42 -12.40
C ALA A 257 14.15 0.32 -11.08
N MET A 258 14.24 -0.88 -10.51
CA MET A 258 15.00 -1.14 -9.29
C MET A 258 16.51 -1.01 -9.50
N LYS A 259 17.04 -1.46 -10.64
CA LYS A 259 18.44 -1.25 -11.03
C LYS A 259 18.78 0.23 -11.18
N SER A 260 17.90 1.02 -11.79
CA SER A 260 18.05 2.49 -11.89
C SER A 260 18.03 3.17 -10.51
N LEU A 261 17.23 2.67 -9.57
CA LEU A 261 17.27 3.11 -8.19
C LEU A 261 18.64 2.84 -7.55
N ILE A 262 19.21 1.66 -7.75
CA ILE A 262 20.52 1.30 -7.20
C ILE A 262 21.67 2.12 -7.81
N GLU A 263 21.67 2.33 -9.12
CA GLU A 263 22.71 3.14 -9.75
C GLU A 263 22.73 4.59 -9.22
N ARG A 264 21.56 5.15 -8.88
CA ARG A 264 21.47 6.47 -8.23
C ARG A 264 22.08 6.52 -6.84
N HIS A 265 22.09 5.40 -6.13
CA HIS A 265 22.61 5.26 -4.75
C HIS A 265 23.89 4.44 -4.67
N LYS A 266 24.60 4.27 -5.79
CA LYS A 266 25.78 3.40 -5.89
C LYS A 266 26.88 3.79 -4.90
N LYS A 267 27.05 5.08 -4.66
CA LYS A 267 28.06 5.60 -3.72
C LYS A 267 27.73 5.18 -2.29
N GLU A 268 26.48 5.41 -1.89
CA GLU A 268 25.97 5.10 -0.57
C GLU A 268 25.96 3.59 -0.34
N LEU A 269 25.59 2.78 -1.35
CA LEU A 269 25.65 1.32 -1.24
C LEU A 269 27.08 0.79 -1.07
N LYS A 270 28.07 1.36 -1.77
CA LYS A 270 29.49 1.02 -1.54
C LYS A 270 29.94 1.36 -0.12
N GLN A 271 29.40 2.43 0.44
CA GLN A 271 29.75 2.89 1.79
C GLN A 271 29.12 2.00 2.87
N HIS A 272 27.87 1.59 2.68
CA HIS A 272 27.08 0.95 3.72
C HIS A 272 26.88 -0.56 3.55
N THR A 273 27.30 -1.14 2.43
CA THR A 273 27.12 -2.58 2.15
C THR A 273 28.37 -3.19 1.52
N LYS A 274 28.42 -4.53 1.50
CA LYS A 274 29.42 -5.32 0.76
C LYS A 274 28.80 -6.02 -0.45
N LEU A 275 27.80 -5.40 -1.08
CA LEU A 275 27.10 -5.98 -2.22
C LEU A 275 28.00 -6.12 -3.44
N ASN A 276 27.80 -7.18 -4.20
CA ASN A 276 28.47 -7.38 -5.48
C ASN A 276 27.81 -6.53 -6.57
N LEU A 277 28.36 -5.33 -6.79
CA LEU A 277 27.80 -4.39 -7.77
C LEU A 277 27.87 -4.90 -9.21
N ASP A 278 28.82 -5.77 -9.54
CA ASP A 278 28.91 -6.35 -10.88
C ASP A 278 27.79 -7.38 -11.10
N ALA A 279 27.46 -8.18 -10.07
CA ALA A 279 26.30 -9.07 -10.11
C ALA A 279 25.00 -8.28 -10.27
N ILE A 280 24.84 -7.20 -9.49
CA ILE A 280 23.69 -6.29 -9.58
C ILE A 280 23.58 -5.65 -10.98
N ALA A 281 24.70 -5.20 -11.53
CA ALA A 281 24.77 -4.63 -12.88
C ALA A 281 24.39 -5.63 -13.98
N ASN A 282 24.46 -6.94 -13.72
CA ASN A 282 24.07 -7.98 -14.67
C ASN A 282 22.62 -8.49 -14.48
N THR A 283 21.89 -8.00 -13.46
CA THR A 283 20.47 -8.33 -13.29
C THR A 283 19.62 -7.74 -14.42
N THR A 284 18.60 -8.50 -14.80
CA THR A 284 17.61 -8.18 -15.84
C THR A 284 16.19 -8.20 -15.28
N TYR A 285 15.86 -9.21 -14.47
CA TYR A 285 14.51 -9.41 -13.95
C TYR A 285 14.44 -9.10 -12.45
N LEU A 286 13.25 -8.74 -11.98
CA LEU A 286 13.03 -8.35 -10.57
C LEU A 286 13.50 -9.42 -9.56
N TYR A 287 13.27 -10.71 -9.82
CA TYR A 287 13.70 -11.77 -8.91
C TYR A 287 15.22 -11.94 -8.81
N GLU A 288 15.96 -11.56 -9.86
CA GLU A 288 17.43 -11.52 -9.83
C GLU A 288 17.90 -10.35 -8.97
N PHE A 289 17.26 -9.18 -9.12
CA PHE A 289 17.50 -8.03 -8.26
C PHE A 289 17.24 -8.39 -6.78
N ASP A 290 16.12 -9.06 -6.49
CA ASP A 290 15.78 -9.45 -5.12
C ASP A 290 16.80 -10.44 -4.54
N ARG A 291 17.33 -11.35 -5.36
CA ARG A 291 18.40 -12.26 -4.97
C ARG A 291 19.71 -11.54 -4.68
N GLU A 292 20.14 -10.64 -5.55
CA GLU A 292 21.45 -9.98 -5.44
C GLU A 292 21.47 -8.83 -4.42
N ILE A 293 20.30 -8.31 -4.03
CA ILE A 293 20.22 -7.13 -3.15
C ILE A 293 19.36 -7.39 -1.92
N GLN A 294 18.09 -7.75 -2.10
CA GLN A 294 17.18 -7.87 -0.96
C GLN A 294 17.61 -9.01 -0.04
N CYS A 295 18.00 -10.15 -0.61
CA CYS A 295 18.47 -11.29 0.17
C CYS A 295 19.70 -10.95 1.03
N PRO A 296 20.82 -10.44 0.49
CA PRO A 296 21.99 -10.11 1.31
C PRO A 296 21.76 -8.93 2.27
N THR A 297 20.95 -7.92 1.91
CA THR A 297 20.71 -6.76 2.81
C THR A 297 19.74 -7.06 3.94
N TRP A 298 18.82 -8.03 3.76
CA TRP A 298 17.81 -8.41 4.75
C TRP A 298 18.05 -9.78 5.40
N GLY A 299 19.10 -10.49 5.00
CA GLY A 299 19.45 -11.80 5.56
C GLY A 299 18.57 -12.96 5.06
N TYR A 300 17.89 -12.82 3.92
CA TYR A 300 17.15 -13.95 3.35
C TYR A 300 18.10 -14.92 2.63
N PRO A 301 17.91 -16.24 2.78
CA PRO A 301 18.75 -17.23 2.12
C PRO A 301 18.46 -17.38 0.61
N THR A 302 17.24 -17.01 0.17
CA THR A 302 16.80 -17.06 -1.23
C THR A 302 15.71 -16.02 -1.46
N GLU A 303 15.53 -15.57 -2.70
CA GLU A 303 14.43 -14.66 -3.07
C GLU A 303 13.06 -15.29 -2.81
N SER A 304 12.96 -16.63 -2.91
CA SER A 304 11.73 -17.35 -2.57
C SER A 304 11.44 -17.32 -1.07
N ALA A 305 12.47 -17.34 -0.21
CA ALA A 305 12.29 -17.16 1.24
C ALA A 305 11.81 -15.73 1.54
N TYR A 306 12.40 -14.73 0.89
CA TYR A 306 11.94 -13.36 0.94
C TYR A 306 10.48 -13.23 0.50
N TYR A 307 10.10 -13.75 -0.67
CA TYR A 307 8.74 -13.64 -1.19
C TYR A 307 7.71 -14.29 -0.28
N ARG A 308 8.01 -15.46 0.29
CA ARG A 308 7.14 -16.07 1.28
C ARG A 308 6.99 -15.15 2.48
N ASP A 309 8.07 -14.75 3.14
CA ASP A 309 8.03 -13.90 4.35
C ASP A 309 7.35 -12.55 4.12
N ALA A 310 7.60 -11.93 2.97
CA ALA A 310 7.11 -10.59 2.68
C ALA A 310 5.70 -10.54 2.08
N SER A 311 5.13 -11.67 1.65
CA SER A 311 3.72 -11.73 1.19
C SER A 311 2.75 -11.27 2.29
N SER A 312 1.55 -10.82 1.94
CA SER A 312 0.54 -10.33 2.89
C SER A 312 -0.75 -11.16 2.93
N THR A 313 -0.77 -12.34 2.29
CA THR A 313 -1.89 -13.29 2.32
C THR A 313 -2.35 -13.60 3.75
N ASP A 314 -1.46 -14.12 4.59
CA ASP A 314 -1.80 -14.49 5.97
C ASP A 314 -2.12 -13.28 6.86
N ALA A 315 -1.56 -12.10 6.53
CA ALA A 315 -1.84 -10.86 7.28
C ALA A 315 -3.32 -10.48 7.23
N ILE A 316 -4.06 -10.87 6.17
CA ILE A 316 -5.51 -10.70 6.11
C ILE A 316 -6.20 -11.35 7.31
N LEU A 317 -5.74 -12.50 7.81
CA LEU A 317 -6.35 -13.15 8.97
C LEU A 317 -6.08 -12.42 10.29
N ALA A 318 -5.01 -11.62 10.36
CA ALA A 318 -4.57 -10.93 11.57
C ALA A 318 -5.12 -9.51 11.71
N ILE A 319 -5.60 -8.88 10.63
CA ILE A 319 -6.15 -7.52 10.65
C ILE A 319 -7.38 -7.40 11.58
N LYS A 320 -7.39 -6.39 12.46
CA LYS A 320 -8.48 -6.17 13.44
C LYS A 320 -9.23 -4.85 13.26
N ILE A 321 -8.94 -4.10 12.19
CA ILE A 321 -9.57 -2.80 11.86
C ILE A 321 -10.30 -2.89 10.52
N PRO A 322 -11.31 -2.04 10.24
CA PRO A 322 -11.93 -1.94 8.93
C PRO A 322 -10.90 -1.81 7.80
N PHE A 323 -10.94 -2.72 6.84
CA PHE A 323 -9.94 -2.82 5.79
C PHE A 323 -10.58 -3.12 4.44
N LEU A 324 -10.30 -2.29 3.44
CA LEU A 324 -10.80 -2.45 2.08
C LEU A 324 -9.66 -2.77 1.11
N ALA A 325 -9.73 -3.91 0.44
CA ALA A 325 -8.86 -4.23 -0.68
C ALA A 325 -9.59 -4.00 -2.01
N ILE A 326 -8.94 -3.35 -2.97
CA ILE A 326 -9.45 -3.14 -4.33
C ILE A 326 -8.47 -3.78 -5.32
N SER A 327 -8.93 -4.81 -6.05
CA SER A 327 -8.10 -5.55 -7.02
C SER A 327 -8.83 -5.75 -8.35
N ALA A 328 -8.12 -5.70 -9.46
CA ALA A 328 -8.67 -6.07 -10.76
C ALA A 328 -8.27 -7.52 -11.07
N THR A 329 -9.21 -8.36 -11.50
CA THR A 329 -8.91 -9.78 -11.78
C THR A 329 -8.15 -9.98 -13.10
N ASP A 330 -8.07 -8.94 -13.93
CA ASP A 330 -7.24 -8.88 -15.14
C ASP A 330 -5.88 -8.21 -14.90
N ASP A 331 -5.53 -7.87 -13.65
CA ASP A 331 -4.26 -7.25 -13.30
C ASP A 331 -3.08 -8.18 -13.67
N PRO A 332 -2.17 -7.75 -14.57
CA PRO A 332 -1.11 -8.62 -15.05
C PRO A 332 0.10 -8.70 -14.10
N ILE A 333 0.10 -7.93 -13.00
CA ILE A 333 1.17 -7.89 -12.00
C ILE A 333 0.66 -8.44 -10.66
N ALA A 334 -0.42 -7.87 -10.11
CA ALA A 334 -1.09 -8.38 -8.92
C ALA A 334 -2.17 -9.39 -9.33
N VAL A 335 -1.71 -10.49 -9.90
CA VAL A 335 -2.52 -11.50 -10.59
C VAL A 335 -3.62 -12.09 -9.72
N LYS A 336 -4.75 -12.48 -10.35
CA LYS A 336 -5.92 -13.08 -9.67
C LYS A 336 -5.55 -14.27 -8.79
N GLU A 337 -4.62 -15.11 -9.25
CA GLU A 337 -4.17 -16.32 -8.55
C GLU A 337 -3.51 -16.02 -7.20
N ALA A 338 -2.99 -14.79 -7.02
CA ALA A 338 -2.37 -14.35 -5.78
C ALA A 338 -3.39 -13.75 -4.78
N ILE A 339 -4.67 -13.57 -5.17
CA ILE A 339 -5.70 -12.94 -4.32
C ILE A 339 -6.21 -13.95 -3.27
N PRO A 340 -6.14 -13.62 -1.96
CA PRO A 340 -6.45 -14.54 -0.87
C PRO A 340 -7.96 -14.56 -0.55
N PHE A 341 -8.77 -15.05 -1.49
CA PHE A 341 -10.23 -15.03 -1.36
C PHE A 341 -10.74 -15.73 -0.10
N GLU A 342 -10.10 -16.82 0.33
CA GLU A 342 -10.56 -17.58 1.50
C GLU A 342 -10.28 -16.85 2.82
N GLU A 343 -9.15 -16.16 2.91
CA GLU A 343 -8.76 -15.37 4.07
C GLU A 343 -9.72 -14.19 4.28
N PHE A 344 -10.14 -13.52 3.19
CA PHE A 344 -11.18 -12.49 3.24
C PHE A 344 -12.54 -13.04 3.71
N ARG A 345 -12.86 -14.31 3.40
CA ARG A 345 -14.07 -14.98 3.91
C ARG A 345 -13.98 -15.38 5.38
N GLN A 346 -12.79 -15.34 5.98
CA GLN A 346 -12.63 -15.62 7.41
C GLN A 346 -12.65 -14.34 8.26
N ASN A 347 -12.17 -13.21 7.74
CA ASN A 347 -12.01 -12.01 8.54
C ASN A 347 -13.19 -11.02 8.37
N PRO A 348 -14.00 -10.78 9.44
CA PRO A 348 -15.12 -9.85 9.39
C PRO A 348 -14.71 -8.38 9.23
N ASN A 349 -13.46 -8.03 9.49
CA ASN A 349 -12.94 -6.67 9.35
C ASN A 349 -12.53 -6.31 7.92
N THR A 350 -12.50 -7.28 7.01
CA THR A 350 -11.90 -7.10 5.69
C THR A 350 -12.92 -7.30 4.59
N ILE A 351 -12.92 -6.41 3.60
CA ILE A 351 -13.69 -6.53 2.37
C ILE A 351 -12.73 -6.52 1.19
N LEU A 352 -12.86 -7.50 0.30
CA LEU A 352 -12.19 -7.52 -0.99
C LEU A 352 -13.19 -7.15 -2.08
N LEU A 353 -12.99 -5.97 -2.66
CA LEU A 353 -13.68 -5.50 -3.85
C LEU A 353 -12.85 -5.91 -5.07
N THR A 354 -13.41 -6.75 -5.94
CA THR A 354 -12.81 -7.06 -7.23
C THR A 354 -13.55 -6.42 -8.39
N THR A 355 -12.80 -6.01 -9.42
CA THR A 355 -13.37 -5.70 -10.74
C THR A 355 -12.86 -6.68 -11.77
N SER A 356 -13.68 -7.01 -12.78
CA SER A 356 -13.24 -7.91 -13.86
C SER A 356 -12.19 -7.30 -14.77
N LEU A 357 -12.23 -5.98 -14.94
CA LEU A 357 -11.33 -5.17 -15.76
C LEU A 357 -10.75 -4.04 -14.91
N GLY A 358 -9.48 -3.68 -15.14
CA GLY A 358 -8.85 -2.57 -14.45
C GLY A 358 -7.34 -2.47 -14.65
N GLY A 359 -6.65 -3.59 -14.86
CA GLY A 359 -5.19 -3.62 -14.93
C GLY A 359 -4.50 -3.18 -13.63
N HIS A 360 -3.17 -3.05 -13.66
CA HIS A 360 -2.40 -2.71 -12.46
C HIS A 360 -2.47 -1.22 -12.14
N LEU A 361 -3.18 -0.85 -11.08
CA LEU A 361 -3.39 0.53 -10.60
C LEU A 361 -4.14 1.45 -11.57
N CYS A 362 -4.73 0.95 -12.67
CA CYS A 362 -5.15 1.79 -13.80
C CYS A 362 -6.61 2.25 -13.73
N TRP A 363 -7.56 1.34 -13.92
CA TRP A 363 -8.99 1.63 -13.95
C TRP A 363 -9.35 2.90 -14.74
N PHE A 364 -8.72 3.10 -15.89
CA PHE A 364 -8.90 4.34 -16.65
C PHE A 364 -10.31 4.43 -17.23
N GLU A 365 -10.93 5.59 -17.02
CA GLU A 365 -12.21 5.97 -17.57
C GLU A 365 -12.03 6.81 -18.84
N PRO A 366 -13.08 6.99 -19.66
CA PRO A 366 -13.08 8.02 -20.68
C PRO A 366 -12.70 9.39 -20.07
N GLY A 367 -11.75 10.10 -20.68
CA GLY A 367 -11.24 11.37 -20.15
C GLY A 367 -9.99 11.25 -19.26
N GLY A 368 -9.54 10.03 -18.96
CA GLY A 368 -8.24 9.80 -18.31
C GLY A 368 -8.26 9.85 -16.78
N THR A 369 -9.43 10.02 -16.16
CA THR A 369 -9.64 9.76 -14.72
C THR A 369 -9.55 8.27 -14.41
N ARG A 370 -9.50 7.92 -13.12
CA ARG A 370 -9.44 6.53 -12.68
C ARG A 370 -10.66 6.22 -11.81
N TRP A 371 -11.36 5.15 -12.14
CA TRP A 371 -12.58 4.76 -11.43
C TRP A 371 -12.34 4.52 -9.94
N ASN A 372 -11.20 3.92 -9.57
CA ASN A 372 -10.86 3.56 -8.19
C ASN A 372 -10.74 4.77 -7.25
N THR A 373 -10.58 6.00 -7.76
CA THR A 373 -10.61 7.23 -6.94
C THR A 373 -11.91 7.36 -6.17
N ARG A 374 -13.05 7.08 -6.80
CA ARG A 374 -14.39 7.25 -6.21
C ARG A 374 -14.67 6.29 -5.03
N PRO A 375 -14.57 4.96 -5.17
CA PRO A 375 -14.80 4.05 -4.05
C PRO A 375 -13.82 4.30 -2.89
N VAL A 376 -12.56 4.68 -3.18
CA VAL A 376 -11.59 5.06 -2.14
C VAL A 376 -12.05 6.29 -1.37
N CYS A 377 -12.33 7.40 -2.05
CA CYS A 377 -12.72 8.64 -1.38
C CYS A 377 -14.05 8.48 -0.64
N ASN A 378 -15.03 7.81 -1.24
CA ASN A 378 -16.33 7.57 -0.64
C ASN A 378 -16.21 6.73 0.64
N PHE A 379 -15.44 5.63 0.61
CA PHE A 379 -15.18 4.81 1.79
C PHE A 379 -14.49 5.60 2.90
N LEU A 380 -13.41 6.33 2.58
CA LEU A 380 -12.70 7.17 3.55
C LEU A 380 -13.63 8.20 4.19
N ASN A 381 -14.39 8.94 3.39
CA ASN A 381 -15.32 9.95 3.89
C ASN A 381 -16.44 9.35 4.76
N HIS A 382 -16.98 8.18 4.37
CA HIS A 382 -17.97 7.48 5.18
C HIS A 382 -17.37 7.12 6.54
N MET A 383 -16.19 6.51 6.55
CA MET A 383 -15.51 6.12 7.78
C MET A 383 -15.14 7.33 8.66
N ALA A 384 -14.60 8.41 8.11
CA ALA A 384 -14.17 9.55 8.91
C ALA A 384 -15.35 10.40 9.46
N TYR A 385 -16.38 10.61 8.63
CA TYR A 385 -17.40 11.61 8.93
C TYR A 385 -18.71 11.03 9.44
N LYS A 386 -19.08 9.81 9.06
CA LYS A 386 -20.35 9.18 9.48
C LYS A 386 -20.20 8.16 10.60
N VAL A 387 -19.10 7.42 10.64
CA VAL A 387 -18.88 6.37 11.65
C VAL A 387 -18.51 6.97 13.00
N ASP A 388 -19.04 6.39 14.07
CA ASP A 388 -18.58 6.64 15.44
C ASP A 388 -17.19 6.00 15.62
N LEU A 389 -16.14 6.79 15.44
CA LEU A 389 -14.76 6.33 15.44
C LEU A 389 -14.29 5.79 16.81
N ASP A 390 -14.97 6.14 17.90
CA ASP A 390 -14.66 5.65 19.24
C ASP A 390 -15.24 4.25 19.47
N SER A 391 -16.30 3.89 18.73
CA SER A 391 -16.83 2.53 18.68
C SER A 391 -15.96 1.55 17.88
N LEU A 392 -15.04 2.06 17.04
CA LEU A 392 -14.11 1.27 16.23
C LEU A 392 -12.91 0.79 17.04
N VAL A 393 -13.15 0.03 18.10
CA VAL A 393 -12.09 -0.65 18.85
C VAL A 393 -11.66 -1.90 18.08
N PRO A 394 -10.35 -2.16 17.87
CA PRO A 394 -9.91 -3.42 17.31
C PRO A 394 -10.45 -4.58 18.15
N THR A 395 -11.25 -5.46 17.54
CA THR A 395 -11.90 -6.57 18.25
C THR A 395 -11.29 -7.88 17.81
N ASP A 396 -11.05 -8.76 18.78
CA ASP A 396 -10.78 -10.13 18.46
C ASP A 396 -12.08 -10.83 18.08
N TYR A 397 -12.01 -11.71 17.09
CA TYR A 397 -13.15 -12.52 16.67
C TYR A 397 -12.76 -13.95 16.96
N PRO A 398 -13.62 -14.71 17.66
CA PRO A 398 -13.27 -16.05 18.06
C PRO A 398 -12.88 -16.82 16.80
N PRO A 399 -11.74 -17.56 16.80
CA PRO A 399 -11.46 -18.48 15.72
C PRO A 399 -12.69 -19.38 15.55
N ARG A 400 -13.00 -19.78 14.30
CA ARG A 400 -13.96 -20.86 14.03
C ARG A 400 -13.72 -21.95 15.07
N GLU A 401 -14.82 -22.45 15.67
CA GLU A 401 -14.89 -23.49 16.71
C GLU A 401 -13.53 -24.01 17.15
N LYS A 402 -13.13 -23.71 18.41
CA LYS A 402 -11.86 -24.17 19.01
C LYS A 402 -11.47 -25.52 18.42
N ALA A 403 -10.35 -25.54 17.70
CA ALA A 403 -9.84 -26.77 17.11
C ALA A 403 -9.86 -27.87 18.19
N PHE A 404 -10.25 -29.08 17.81
CA PHE A 404 -10.24 -30.24 18.72
C PHE A 404 -8.86 -30.47 19.37
N ALA A 405 -7.80 -29.89 18.82
CA ALA A 405 -6.43 -29.93 19.31
C ALA A 405 -6.00 -28.60 19.96
N ALA A 406 -5.15 -28.67 20.98
CA ALA A 406 -4.49 -27.54 21.64
C ALA A 406 -3.43 -26.88 20.73
N SER A 407 -3.81 -26.52 19.51
CA SER A 407 -2.92 -25.92 18.51
C SER A 407 -3.49 -24.60 18.02
N GLU A 408 -2.63 -23.61 17.87
CA GLU A 408 -2.96 -22.28 17.35
C GLU A 408 -2.09 -21.97 16.14
N TYR A 409 -2.67 -21.34 15.12
CA TYR A 409 -1.94 -20.82 13.97
C TYR A 409 -1.75 -19.32 14.15
N ASP A 410 -0.49 -18.86 14.18
CA ASP A 410 -0.16 -17.44 14.14
C ASP A 410 -0.02 -17.01 12.67
N PRO A 411 -0.93 -16.17 12.13
CA PRO A 411 -0.87 -15.76 10.73
C PRO A 411 0.36 -14.92 10.40
N MET A 412 0.88 -14.15 11.36
CA MET A 412 2.05 -13.30 11.12
C MET A 412 3.35 -14.11 11.17
N ARG A 413 3.39 -15.23 11.90
CA ARG A 413 4.52 -16.17 11.89
C ARG A 413 4.38 -17.31 10.88
N ARG A 414 3.16 -17.54 10.38
CA ARG A 414 2.79 -18.59 9.42
C ARG A 414 3.18 -19.98 9.89
N LYS A 415 2.97 -20.21 11.18
CA LYS A 415 3.29 -21.47 11.85
C LYS A 415 2.18 -21.82 12.81
N MET A 416 1.79 -23.09 12.78
CA MET A 416 1.02 -23.68 13.85
C MET A 416 1.97 -24.05 15.00
N TYR A 417 1.56 -23.73 16.23
CA TYR A 417 2.23 -24.17 17.45
C TYR A 417 1.23 -24.89 18.36
N ILE A 418 1.76 -25.83 19.16
CA ILE A 418 0.98 -26.50 20.21
C ILE A 418 1.02 -25.60 21.43
N VAL A 419 -0.15 -25.15 21.88
CA VAL A 419 -0.35 -24.41 23.12
C VAL A 419 -0.04 -25.39 24.26
N ARG A 420 1.07 -25.17 24.97
CA ARG A 420 1.35 -25.93 26.20
C ARG A 420 0.44 -25.39 27.29
N ASN A 421 -0.33 -26.29 27.92
CA ASN A 421 -1.16 -25.98 29.09
C ASN A 421 -0.36 -25.41 30.24
#